data_AF-A0A7C6DHX0-F1
#
_entry.id   AF-A0A7C6DHX0-F1
#
_cell.length_a   1.000
_cell.length_b   1.000
_cell.length_c   1.000
_cell.angle_alpha   90.00
_cell.angle_beta   90.00
_cell.angle_gamma   90.00
#
_symmetry.space_group_name_H-M   'P 1'
#
loop_
_entity.id
_entity.type
_entity.pdbx_description
1 polymer ?
#
loop_
_entity_poly.entity_id
_entity_poly.type
_entity_poly.pdbx_seq_one_letter_code
_entity_poly.pdbx_strand_id
1 'polypeptide(L)'
;MRHLTLILIGFLTINLINAQEVDLSNKWINSIETSSGFNDFDKDKFDNLDFSSILSNQLRFDNDPISTYIGVFGPNYRRIDFHFEVTKNELIYSVTGKSKLGNNVRELKGEMKLKKVLLREQEYITDSLYIGLFDCKLFEPGDRDGDGVFSGIFTLVFYKKDNEVQFFKTSSGDDPNFTNTFVGKWTRNNSTVERKVIFSFHAAGLYEGLPFCEDLYTFEENDDYLIIKEEFKEFGWQDYPKRRGQKTDWWKE
;
A
#
# COMPACT_ATOMS: atom_id res chain seq x y z
N MET A 1 33.38 0.37 39.58
CA MET A 1 32.35 -0.59 39.11
C MET A 1 30.92 -0.07 39.22
N ARG A 2 30.51 0.56 40.33
CA ARG A 2 29.12 1.06 40.52
C ARG A 2 28.66 2.14 39.53
N HIS A 3 29.58 2.98 39.03
CA HIS A 3 29.28 3.99 38.01
C HIS A 3 29.22 3.46 36.57
N LEU A 4 29.87 2.31 36.30
CA LEU A 4 29.84 1.69 34.95
C LEU A 4 28.49 1.02 34.69
N THR A 5 27.89 0.43 35.73
CA THR A 5 26.57 -0.22 35.65
C THR A 5 25.44 0.79 35.43
N LEU A 6 25.53 1.99 36.04
CA LEU A 6 24.55 3.07 35.85
C LEU A 6 24.58 3.67 34.44
N ILE A 7 25.76 3.79 33.82
CA ILE A 7 25.90 4.28 32.45
C ILE A 7 25.36 3.27 31.44
N LEU A 8 25.56 1.97 31.67
CA LEU A 8 25.02 0.91 30.82
C LEU A 8 23.49 0.85 30.85
N ILE A 9 22.89 1.02 32.04
CA ILE A 9 21.43 1.07 32.21
C ILE A 9 20.85 2.32 31.55
N GLY A 10 21.51 3.48 31.68
CA GLY A 10 21.12 4.71 30.98
C GLY A 10 21.13 4.58 29.46
N PHE A 11 22.16 3.95 28.88
CA PHE A 11 22.25 3.69 27.43
C PHE A 11 21.21 2.69 26.92
N LEU A 12 20.84 1.69 27.73
CA LEU A 12 19.78 0.74 27.39
C LEU A 12 18.39 1.37 27.50
N THR A 13 18.16 2.28 28.45
CA THR A 13 16.86 2.98 28.58
C THR A 13 16.64 4.06 27.52
N ILE A 14 17.70 4.70 27.00
CA ILE A 14 17.57 5.74 25.97
C ILE A 14 17.29 5.13 24.58
N ASN A 15 17.78 3.92 24.30
CA ASN A 15 17.51 3.24 23.02
C ASN A 15 16.13 2.55 22.95
N LEU A 16 15.38 2.49 24.05
CA LEU A 16 14.02 1.92 24.06
C LEU A 16 12.94 2.94 23.70
N ILE A 17 13.27 4.23 23.52
CA ILE A 17 12.27 5.31 23.49
C ILE A 17 11.81 5.70 22.06
N ASN A 18 12.36 5.14 20.99
CA ASN A 18 11.79 5.35 19.64
C ASN A 18 11.91 4.10 18.75
N ALA A 19 11.36 2.97 19.19
CA ALA A 19 11.02 1.92 18.23
C ALA A 19 9.87 2.44 17.35
N GLN A 20 10.20 2.86 16.11
CA GLN A 20 9.17 3.26 15.14
C GLN A 20 8.22 2.07 14.94
N GLU A 21 6.92 2.31 15.12
CA GLU A 21 5.89 1.30 14.91
C GLU A 21 5.95 0.81 13.46
N VAL A 22 6.16 -0.50 13.30
CA VAL A 22 6.41 -1.11 11.99
C VAL A 22 5.11 -1.48 11.28
N ASP A 23 4.13 -2.00 12.02
CA ASP A 23 2.84 -2.39 11.48
C ASP A 23 1.78 -1.33 11.79
N LEU A 24 1.42 -0.55 10.78
CA LEU A 24 0.45 0.55 10.91
C LEU A 24 -0.96 0.14 10.46
N SER A 25 -1.21 -1.16 10.23
CA SER A 25 -2.49 -1.65 9.68
C SER A 25 -3.70 -1.23 10.50
N ASN A 26 -3.61 -1.36 11.83
CA ASN A 26 -4.72 -0.99 12.73
C ASN A 26 -4.92 0.53 12.79
N LYS A 27 -3.82 1.30 12.77
CA LYS A 27 -3.91 2.76 12.68
C LYS A 27 -4.57 3.20 11.37
N TRP A 28 -4.25 2.51 10.28
CA TRP A 28 -4.87 2.75 8.99
C TRP A 28 -6.37 2.45 8.99
N ILE A 29 -6.77 1.26 9.46
CA ILE A 29 -8.19 0.91 9.64
C ILE A 29 -8.91 1.98 10.46
N ASN A 30 -8.37 2.32 11.63
CA ASN A 30 -8.99 3.32 12.51
C ASN A 30 -9.10 4.69 11.83
N SER A 31 -8.11 5.11 11.05
CA SER A 31 -8.17 6.40 10.33
C SER A 31 -9.27 6.43 9.27
N ILE A 32 -9.53 5.30 8.61
CA ILE A 32 -10.63 5.18 7.63
C ILE A 32 -11.96 5.16 8.37
N GLU A 33 -12.10 4.34 9.41
CA GLU A 33 -13.35 4.18 10.17
C GLU A 33 -13.76 5.45 10.93
N THR A 34 -12.79 6.28 11.33
CA THR A 34 -13.06 7.57 11.99
C THR A 34 -13.18 8.74 11.02
N SER A 35 -12.94 8.51 9.73
CA SER A 35 -13.12 9.54 8.72
C SER A 35 -14.60 9.90 8.58
N SER A 36 -14.90 11.20 8.49
CA SER A 36 -16.27 11.68 8.37
C SER A 36 -16.91 11.18 7.08
N GLY A 37 -17.99 10.39 7.20
CA GLY A 37 -18.87 10.04 6.09
C GLY A 37 -18.90 8.55 5.72
N PHE A 38 -18.02 7.71 6.26
CA PHE A 38 -18.08 6.27 6.03
C PHE A 38 -18.69 5.55 7.23
N ASN A 39 -19.66 4.68 6.97
CA ASN A 39 -20.32 3.84 7.97
C ASN A 39 -20.12 2.36 7.65
N ASP A 40 -20.13 1.51 8.68
CA ASP A 40 -20.08 0.06 8.52
C ASP A 40 -21.21 -0.43 7.61
N PHE A 41 -20.86 -1.31 6.67
CA PHE A 41 -21.80 -1.90 5.74
C PHE A 41 -21.65 -3.43 5.71
N ASP A 42 -22.76 -4.09 5.40
CA ASP A 42 -22.81 -5.54 5.28
C ASP A 42 -21.95 -6.03 4.11
N LYS A 43 -20.80 -6.63 4.45
CA LYS A 43 -19.83 -7.14 3.48
C LYS A 43 -20.36 -8.33 2.68
N ASP A 44 -21.33 -9.09 3.22
CA ASP A 44 -21.81 -10.33 2.60
C ASP A 44 -22.57 -10.03 1.29
N LYS A 45 -23.04 -8.78 1.14
CA LYS A 45 -23.59 -8.24 -0.12
C LYS A 45 -22.57 -8.17 -1.27
N PHE A 46 -21.28 -8.38 -0.99
CA PHE A 46 -20.18 -8.34 -1.95
C PHE A 46 -19.58 -9.72 -2.23
N ASP A 47 -20.07 -10.78 -1.59
CA ASP A 47 -19.52 -12.14 -1.74
C ASP A 47 -19.59 -12.65 -3.20
N ASN A 48 -20.60 -12.21 -3.96
CA ASN A 48 -20.76 -12.56 -5.37
C ASN A 48 -20.01 -11.64 -6.34
N LEU A 49 -19.48 -10.50 -5.88
CA LEU A 49 -18.73 -9.57 -6.73
C LEU A 49 -17.28 -10.02 -6.90
N ASP A 50 -16.69 -9.74 -8.05
CA ASP A 50 -15.29 -10.06 -8.32
C ASP A 50 -14.40 -8.81 -8.31
N PHE A 51 -13.56 -8.68 -7.28
CA PHE A 51 -12.59 -7.59 -7.15
C PHE A 51 -11.27 -7.83 -7.89
N SER A 52 -11.08 -8.99 -8.55
CA SER A 52 -9.81 -9.41 -9.14
C SER A 52 -9.18 -8.36 -10.07
N SER A 53 -9.96 -7.79 -10.99
CA SER A 53 -9.46 -6.81 -11.95
C SER A 53 -9.00 -5.50 -11.31
N ILE A 54 -9.70 -5.04 -10.26
CA ILE A 54 -9.34 -3.81 -9.54
C ILE A 54 -8.14 -4.06 -8.62
N LEU A 55 -8.10 -5.19 -7.92
CA LEU A 55 -6.97 -5.60 -7.07
C LEU A 55 -5.71 -5.87 -7.89
N SER A 56 -5.84 -6.30 -9.15
CA SER A 56 -4.72 -6.44 -10.09
C SER A 56 -4.29 -5.11 -10.71
N ASN A 57 -5.06 -4.03 -10.47
CA ASN A 57 -4.89 -2.73 -11.11
C ASN A 57 -5.00 -2.74 -12.65
N GLN A 58 -5.71 -3.72 -13.24
CA GLN A 58 -5.83 -3.87 -14.70
C GLN A 58 -6.68 -2.78 -15.36
N LEU A 59 -7.53 -2.10 -14.59
CA LEU A 59 -8.51 -1.13 -15.10
C LEU A 59 -8.02 0.32 -15.10
N ARG A 60 -6.76 0.57 -14.74
CA ARG A 60 -6.29 1.93 -14.48
C ARG A 60 -5.99 2.71 -15.75
N PHE A 61 -5.24 2.13 -16.69
CA PHE A 61 -4.85 2.76 -17.96
C PHE A 61 -4.50 1.69 -19.01
N ASP A 62 -5.06 1.78 -20.21
CA ASP A 62 -4.67 0.92 -21.33
C ASP A 62 -3.16 1.07 -21.63
N ASN A 63 -2.47 -0.08 -21.71
CA ASN A 63 -1.04 -0.14 -22.03
C ASN A 63 -0.16 0.68 -21.07
N ASP A 64 -0.41 0.64 -19.76
CA ASP A 64 0.49 1.20 -18.75
C ASP A 64 1.47 0.16 -18.18
N PRO A 65 2.74 0.16 -18.63
CA PRO A 65 3.77 -0.75 -18.13
C PRO A 65 4.40 -0.31 -16.78
N ILE A 66 3.70 0.43 -15.93
CA ILE A 66 4.16 0.69 -14.55
C ILE A 66 3.93 -0.59 -13.71
N SER A 67 4.83 -0.83 -12.75
CA SER A 67 4.52 -1.60 -11.53
C SER A 67 3.07 -1.33 -11.10
N THR A 68 2.24 -2.36 -10.91
CA THR A 68 0.83 -2.17 -10.54
C THR A 68 0.71 -1.38 -9.24
N TYR A 69 1.69 -1.51 -8.34
CA TYR A 69 1.81 -0.71 -7.12
C TYR A 69 3.24 -0.27 -6.86
N ILE A 70 3.38 0.92 -6.25
CA ILE A 70 4.66 1.53 -5.87
C ILE A 70 4.55 2.04 -4.44
N GLY A 71 5.60 1.87 -3.66
CA GLY A 71 5.56 2.19 -2.25
C GLY A 71 6.92 2.35 -1.59
N VAL A 72 6.87 2.40 -0.27
CA VAL A 72 8.02 2.49 0.63
C VAL A 72 8.27 1.17 1.35
N PHE A 73 9.55 0.90 1.60
CA PHE A 73 10.04 -0.24 2.36
C PHE A 73 11.04 0.24 3.42
N GLY A 74 10.72 -0.04 4.68
CA GLY A 74 11.55 0.25 5.83
C GLY A 74 11.64 1.73 6.21
N PRO A 75 12.51 2.07 7.17
CA PRO A 75 12.57 3.40 7.78
C PRO A 75 13.13 4.49 6.85
N ASN A 76 13.91 4.13 5.83
CA ASN A 76 14.53 5.09 4.90
C ASN A 76 13.65 5.38 3.67
N TYR A 77 12.38 4.99 3.71
CA TYR A 77 11.45 5.11 2.59
C TYR A 77 12.01 4.56 1.27
N ARG A 78 12.74 3.43 1.31
CA ARG A 78 13.27 2.83 0.08
C ARG A 78 12.13 2.45 -0.84
N ARG A 79 12.25 2.78 -2.11
CA ARG A 79 11.22 2.41 -3.07
C ARG A 79 11.13 0.90 -3.20
N ILE A 80 9.91 0.40 -3.14
CA ILE A 80 9.54 -0.96 -3.53
C ILE A 80 8.44 -0.91 -4.58
N ASP A 81 8.58 -1.74 -5.60
CA ASP A 81 7.64 -1.88 -6.70
C ASP A 81 6.98 -3.26 -6.63
N PHE A 82 5.72 -3.35 -7.04
CA PHE A 82 5.00 -4.60 -7.15
C PHE A 82 4.30 -4.70 -8.50
N HIS A 83 4.27 -5.90 -9.07
CA HIS A 83 3.45 -6.24 -10.22
C HIS A 83 2.79 -7.58 -9.92
N PHE A 84 1.48 -7.62 -9.75
CA PHE A 84 0.77 -8.85 -9.47
C PHE A 84 -0.61 -8.88 -10.08
N GLU A 85 -1.05 -10.10 -10.36
CA GLU A 85 -2.39 -10.47 -10.78
C GLU A 85 -3.11 -11.14 -9.61
N VAL A 86 -4.42 -10.96 -9.60
CA VAL A 86 -5.33 -11.47 -8.59
C VAL A 86 -6.41 -12.29 -9.26
N THR A 87 -6.76 -13.43 -8.68
CA THR A 87 -7.84 -14.30 -9.15
C THR A 87 -8.73 -14.68 -7.98
N LYS A 88 -10.04 -14.51 -8.14
CA LYS A 88 -11.04 -14.93 -7.16
C LYS A 88 -11.20 -16.45 -7.16
N ASN A 89 -11.13 -17.03 -5.98
CA ASN A 89 -11.50 -18.40 -5.67
C ASN A 89 -12.44 -18.39 -4.46
N GLU A 90 -13.75 -18.51 -4.71
CA GLU A 90 -14.81 -18.31 -3.71
C GLU A 90 -14.67 -16.95 -3.01
N LEU A 91 -14.39 -16.92 -1.70
CA LEU A 91 -14.23 -15.71 -0.89
C LEU A 91 -12.76 -15.28 -0.72
N ILE A 92 -11.83 -15.99 -1.37
CA ILE A 92 -10.38 -15.76 -1.27
C ILE A 92 -9.87 -15.25 -2.62
N TYR A 93 -9.05 -14.22 -2.59
CA TYR A 93 -8.39 -13.65 -3.76
C TYR A 93 -6.94 -14.12 -3.78
N SER A 94 -6.62 -15.09 -4.64
CA SER A 94 -5.25 -15.57 -4.81
C SER A 94 -4.42 -14.57 -5.59
N VAL A 95 -3.19 -14.32 -5.14
CA VAL A 95 -2.26 -13.34 -5.72
C VAL A 95 -1.05 -14.05 -6.28
N THR A 96 -0.62 -13.68 -7.49
CA THR A 96 0.64 -14.12 -8.10
C THR A 96 1.31 -12.94 -8.80
N GLY A 97 2.61 -12.80 -8.65
CA GLY A 97 3.34 -11.69 -9.26
C GLY A 97 4.79 -11.61 -8.83
N LYS A 98 5.34 -10.40 -8.85
CA LYS A 98 6.71 -10.10 -8.44
C LYS A 98 6.77 -8.82 -7.60
N SER A 99 7.72 -8.77 -6.68
CA SER A 99 8.18 -7.55 -6.00
C SER A 99 9.55 -7.15 -6.54
N LYS A 100 9.87 -5.86 -6.47
CA LYS A 100 11.19 -5.32 -6.80
C LYS A 100 11.64 -4.30 -5.75
N LEU A 101 12.75 -4.59 -5.09
CA LEU A 101 13.40 -3.71 -4.13
C LEU A 101 14.81 -3.37 -4.62
N GLY A 102 15.00 -2.17 -5.16
CA GLY A 102 16.20 -1.81 -5.92
C GLY A 102 16.35 -2.71 -7.14
N ASN A 103 17.46 -3.46 -7.22
CA ASN A 103 17.70 -4.43 -8.31
C ASN A 103 17.24 -5.86 -7.98
N ASN A 104 16.76 -6.11 -6.75
CA ASN A 104 16.32 -7.44 -6.37
C ASN A 104 14.86 -7.65 -6.79
N VAL A 105 14.62 -8.55 -7.74
CA VAL A 105 13.29 -8.98 -8.19
C VAL A 105 12.99 -10.36 -7.60
N ARG A 106 11.83 -10.51 -6.97
CA ARG A 106 11.40 -11.76 -6.34
C ARG A 106 10.00 -12.12 -6.76
N GLU A 107 9.76 -13.42 -6.95
CA GLU A 107 8.43 -13.97 -7.09
C GLU A 107 7.61 -13.65 -5.84
N LEU A 108 6.31 -13.46 -6.04
CA LEU A 108 5.36 -13.13 -4.99
C LEU A 108 4.12 -13.99 -5.20
N LYS A 109 3.68 -14.63 -4.13
CA LYS A 109 2.41 -15.34 -4.07
C LYS A 109 1.65 -14.87 -2.84
N GLY A 110 0.34 -15.03 -2.80
CA GLY A 110 -0.41 -14.47 -1.70
C GLY A 110 -1.88 -14.75 -1.73
N GLU A 111 -2.54 -14.21 -0.72
CA GLU A 111 -3.99 -14.18 -0.64
C GLU A 111 -4.47 -12.85 -0.06
N MET A 112 -5.64 -12.42 -0.52
CA MET A 112 -6.41 -11.34 0.08
C MET A 112 -7.81 -11.85 0.44
N LYS A 113 -8.36 -11.38 1.54
CA LYS A 113 -9.72 -11.74 1.98
C LYS A 113 -10.48 -10.50 2.41
N LEU A 114 -11.68 -10.31 1.86
CA LEU A 114 -12.54 -9.19 2.23
C LEU A 114 -12.93 -9.32 3.71
N LYS A 115 -12.49 -8.35 4.51
CA LYS A 115 -12.69 -8.29 5.95
C LYS A 115 -13.87 -7.40 6.32
N LYS A 116 -13.96 -6.24 5.68
CA LYS A 116 -14.94 -5.19 6.02
C LYS A 116 -15.30 -4.38 4.79
N VAL A 117 -16.54 -3.89 4.75
CA VAL A 117 -16.98 -2.88 3.79
C VAL A 117 -17.51 -1.67 4.55
N LEU A 118 -17.13 -0.48 4.10
CA LEU A 118 -17.66 0.79 4.58
C LEU A 118 -18.40 1.48 3.43
N LEU A 119 -19.47 2.21 3.76
CA LEU A 119 -20.31 2.92 2.81
C LEU A 119 -20.33 4.41 3.15
N ARG A 120 -20.10 5.25 2.13
CA ARG A 120 -20.47 6.66 2.14
C ARG A 120 -21.58 6.88 1.13
N GLU A 121 -22.77 7.18 1.63
CA GLU A 121 -23.88 7.62 0.79
C GLU A 121 -23.54 9.01 0.24
N GLN A 122 -23.62 9.17 -1.08
CA GLN A 122 -23.41 10.47 -1.72
C GLN A 122 -24.76 11.11 -2.02
N GLU A 123 -24.95 12.36 -1.59
CA GLU A 123 -26.21 13.10 -1.80
C GLU A 123 -26.42 13.53 -3.27
N TYR A 124 -25.35 13.71 -4.04
CA TYR A 124 -25.40 14.39 -5.36
C TYR A 124 -24.88 13.56 -6.54
N ILE A 125 -24.30 12.37 -6.31
CA ILE A 125 -23.81 11.46 -7.35
C ILE A 125 -24.60 10.15 -7.27
N THR A 126 -24.97 9.58 -8.42
CA THR A 126 -25.90 8.44 -8.51
C THR A 126 -25.38 7.14 -7.88
N ASP A 127 -24.07 7.01 -7.65
CA ASP A 127 -23.46 5.77 -7.17
C ASP A 127 -22.84 5.97 -5.78
N SER A 128 -23.25 5.14 -4.82
CA SER A 128 -22.68 5.15 -3.46
C SER A 128 -21.21 4.71 -3.49
N LEU A 129 -20.38 5.34 -2.65
CA LEU A 129 -18.96 5.03 -2.57
C LEU A 129 -18.70 3.98 -1.49
N TYR A 130 -17.94 2.94 -1.84
CA TYR A 130 -17.58 1.87 -0.93
C TYR A 130 -16.07 1.82 -0.68
N ILE A 131 -15.70 1.47 0.54
CA ILE A 131 -14.33 1.08 0.89
C ILE A 131 -14.33 -0.38 1.31
N GLY A 132 -13.58 -1.21 0.59
CA GLY A 132 -13.30 -2.60 0.96
C GLY A 132 -11.97 -2.69 1.68
N LEU A 133 -11.97 -3.26 2.87
CA LEU A 133 -10.75 -3.59 3.62
C LEU A 133 -10.49 -5.08 3.49
N PHE A 134 -9.32 -5.43 2.98
CA PHE A 134 -8.91 -6.81 2.78
C PHE A 134 -7.76 -7.14 3.71
N ASP A 135 -7.86 -8.22 4.47
CA ASP A 135 -6.68 -8.83 5.07
C ASP A 135 -5.80 -9.35 3.93
N CYS A 136 -4.54 -8.95 3.88
CA CYS A 136 -3.63 -9.24 2.79
C CYS A 136 -2.35 -9.88 3.32
N LYS A 137 -1.95 -11.00 2.70
CA LYS A 137 -0.71 -11.71 2.99
C LYS A 137 -0.03 -12.12 1.70
N LEU A 138 1.18 -11.60 1.47
CA LEU A 138 2.00 -11.92 0.31
C LEU A 138 3.32 -12.52 0.80
N PHE A 139 3.85 -13.50 0.09
CA PHE A 139 5.02 -14.27 0.47
C PHE A 139 5.99 -14.41 -0.70
N GLU A 140 7.25 -14.17 -0.39
CA GLU A 140 8.38 -14.53 -1.25
C GLU A 140 8.71 -16.03 -1.08
N PRO A 141 9.40 -16.67 -2.03
CA PRO A 141 9.62 -18.13 -2.05
C PRO A 141 10.28 -18.73 -0.80
N GLY A 142 11.09 -17.94 -0.08
CA GLY A 142 11.86 -18.43 1.06
C GLY A 142 13.11 -19.22 0.68
N ASP A 143 13.53 -19.16 -0.59
CA ASP A 143 14.73 -19.82 -1.10
C ASP A 143 15.99 -18.94 -0.98
N ARG A 144 15.85 -17.68 -0.55
CA ARG A 144 16.97 -16.75 -0.33
C ARG A 144 16.95 -16.13 1.06
N ASP A 145 18.16 -15.87 1.56
CA ASP A 145 18.36 -15.03 2.73
C ASP A 145 17.83 -13.62 2.44
N GLY A 146 16.83 -13.20 3.23
CA GLY A 146 16.19 -11.90 3.01
C GLY A 146 14.88 -11.97 2.27
N ASP A 147 14.36 -13.16 1.96
CA ASP A 147 12.94 -13.34 1.67
C ASP A 147 12.10 -13.18 2.95
N GLY A 148 10.84 -12.79 2.77
CA GLY A 148 9.90 -12.64 3.86
C GLY A 148 8.44 -12.66 3.44
N VAL A 149 7.62 -12.20 4.37
CA VAL A 149 6.17 -12.17 4.27
C VAL A 149 5.69 -10.75 4.47
N PHE A 150 4.94 -10.24 3.51
CA PHE A 150 4.15 -9.02 3.65
C PHE A 150 2.82 -9.38 4.31
N SER A 151 2.44 -8.66 5.36
CA SER A 151 1.16 -8.81 6.04
C SER A 151 0.59 -7.46 6.41
N GLY A 152 -0.69 -7.22 6.13
CA GLY A 152 -1.34 -5.96 6.45
C GLY A 152 -2.75 -5.87 5.89
N ILE A 153 -3.22 -4.63 5.71
CA ILE A 153 -4.54 -4.33 5.16
C ILE A 153 -4.37 -3.70 3.80
N PHE A 154 -5.10 -4.25 2.83
CA PHE A 154 -5.27 -3.65 1.52
C PHE A 154 -6.62 -2.95 1.45
N THR A 155 -6.61 -1.66 1.21
CA THR A 155 -7.80 -0.82 1.05
C THR A 155 -8.12 -0.71 -0.43
N LEU A 156 -9.41 -0.85 -0.77
CA LEU A 156 -9.93 -0.65 -2.11
C LEU A 156 -11.08 0.36 -2.06
N VAL A 157 -11.05 1.37 -2.92
CA VAL A 157 -12.17 2.31 -3.07
C VAL A 157 -12.86 2.05 -4.39
N PHE A 158 -14.19 1.89 -4.37
CA PHE A 158 -14.93 1.45 -5.54
C PHE A 158 -16.40 1.89 -5.51
N TYR A 159 -17.01 1.87 -6.70
CA TYR A 159 -18.45 1.94 -6.89
C TYR A 159 -19.02 0.55 -7.20
N LYS A 160 -20.31 0.36 -6.91
CA LYS A 160 -21.07 -0.81 -7.34
C LYS A 160 -22.13 -0.38 -8.33
N LYS A 161 -22.04 -0.87 -9.57
CA LYS A 161 -23.05 -0.64 -10.63
C LYS A 161 -23.41 -1.96 -11.28
N ASP A 162 -24.70 -2.30 -11.34
CA ASP A 162 -25.20 -3.52 -12.01
C ASP A 162 -24.52 -4.84 -11.60
N ASN A 163 -24.16 -4.98 -10.31
CA ASN A 163 -23.37 -6.09 -9.76
C ASN A 163 -21.95 -6.23 -10.33
N GLU A 164 -21.39 -5.12 -10.80
CA GLU A 164 -19.97 -5.00 -11.11
C GLU A 164 -19.33 -3.96 -10.19
N VAL A 165 -18.06 -4.20 -9.89
CA VAL A 165 -17.23 -3.27 -9.14
C VAL A 165 -16.50 -2.37 -10.12
N GLN A 166 -16.57 -1.07 -9.90
CA GLN A 166 -15.93 -0.08 -10.75
C GLN A 166 -14.87 0.66 -9.94
N PHE A 167 -13.72 0.89 -10.56
CA PHE A 167 -12.62 1.59 -9.93
C PHE A 167 -13.02 3.05 -9.64
N PHE A 168 -12.82 3.50 -8.40
CA PHE A 168 -12.97 4.90 -8.06
C PHE A 168 -11.62 5.61 -8.20
N LYS A 169 -11.61 6.68 -9.00
CA LYS A 169 -10.55 7.68 -9.02
C LYS A 169 -11.15 9.04 -9.27
N THR A 170 -10.79 10.03 -8.46
CA THR A 170 -11.17 11.42 -8.72
C THR A 170 -10.12 12.03 -9.64
N SER A 171 -10.59 12.67 -10.73
CA SER A 171 -9.73 13.40 -11.65
C SER A 171 -9.32 14.78 -11.11
N SER A 172 -10.03 15.26 -10.09
CA SER A 172 -9.92 16.57 -9.45
C SER A 172 -9.09 16.55 -8.16
N GLY A 173 -8.70 15.37 -7.66
CA GLY A 173 -8.10 15.24 -6.33
C GLY A 173 -9.12 15.34 -5.18
N ASP A 174 -10.42 15.29 -5.48
CA ASP A 174 -11.46 15.19 -4.46
C ASP A 174 -11.26 13.88 -3.66
N ASP A 175 -11.27 13.95 -2.33
CA ASP A 175 -10.94 12.83 -1.42
C ASP A 175 -9.58 12.14 -1.71
N PRO A 176 -8.45 12.89 -1.68
CA PRO A 176 -7.13 12.37 -2.04
C PRO A 176 -6.60 11.34 -1.02
N ASN A 177 -7.28 11.23 0.12
CA ASN A 177 -6.88 10.42 1.26
C ASN A 177 -7.14 8.92 1.06
N PHE A 178 -7.97 8.53 0.09
CA PHE A 178 -8.38 7.14 -0.07
C PHE A 178 -8.10 6.63 -1.48
N THR A 179 -6.87 6.15 -1.69
CA THR A 179 -6.45 5.40 -2.87
C THR A 179 -6.29 3.91 -2.51
N ASN A 180 -6.33 3.00 -3.50
CA ASN A 180 -6.04 1.59 -3.29
C ASN A 180 -4.63 1.42 -2.73
N THR A 181 -4.56 1.10 -1.46
CA THR A 181 -3.35 1.20 -0.66
C THR A 181 -3.22 -0.02 0.22
N PHE A 182 -2.05 -0.62 0.21
CA PHE A 182 -1.63 -1.55 1.24
C PHE A 182 -0.90 -0.78 2.36
N VAL A 183 -1.29 -1.03 3.60
CA VAL A 183 -0.54 -0.62 4.79
C VAL A 183 -0.26 -1.85 5.63
N GLY A 184 1.00 -2.07 5.96
CA GLY A 184 1.39 -3.17 6.84
C GLY A 184 2.89 -3.27 7.03
N LYS A 185 3.36 -4.50 7.13
CA LYS A 185 4.77 -4.82 7.36
C LYS A 185 5.25 -5.94 6.47
N TRP A 186 6.56 -6.00 6.34
CA TRP A 186 7.29 -7.16 5.87
C TRP A 186 8.07 -7.77 7.04
N THR A 187 7.98 -9.08 7.21
CA THR A 187 8.71 -9.84 8.21
C THR A 187 9.63 -10.83 7.51
N ARG A 188 10.93 -10.75 7.79
CA ARG A 188 11.93 -11.66 7.22
C ARG A 188 11.64 -13.09 7.66
N ASN A 189 11.74 -14.04 6.73
CA ASN A 189 11.66 -15.46 7.04
C ASN A 189 12.77 -15.85 8.03
N ASN A 190 12.43 -16.70 9.00
CA ASN A 190 13.35 -17.24 10.00
C ASN A 190 14.09 -16.17 10.85
N SER A 191 13.52 -14.97 11.00
CA SER A 191 14.13 -13.86 11.73
C SER A 191 13.05 -12.96 12.36
N THR A 192 13.43 -12.16 13.35
CA THR A 192 12.55 -11.15 13.98
C THR A 192 12.63 -9.78 13.29
N VAL A 193 13.22 -9.73 12.09
CA VAL A 193 13.46 -8.47 11.39
C VAL A 193 12.18 -8.08 10.67
N GLU A 194 11.64 -6.92 11.04
CA GLU A 194 10.45 -6.36 10.44
C GLU A 194 10.72 -5.00 9.78
N ARG A 195 9.97 -4.68 8.74
CA ARG A 195 10.06 -3.40 8.01
C ARG A 195 8.66 -2.90 7.69
N LYS A 196 8.45 -1.58 7.83
CA LYS A 196 7.23 -0.91 7.39
C LYS A 196 7.10 -1.08 5.89
N VAL A 197 5.91 -1.43 5.39
CA VAL A 197 5.64 -1.48 3.95
C VAL A 197 4.30 -0.80 3.68
N ILE A 198 4.33 0.21 2.83
CA ILE A 198 3.14 0.94 2.40
C ILE A 198 3.25 1.16 0.91
N PHE A 199 2.27 0.71 0.14
CA PHE A 199 2.26 0.88 -1.31
C PHE A 199 0.87 1.20 -1.83
N SER A 200 0.81 1.99 -2.89
CA SER A 200 -0.42 2.38 -3.57
C SER A 200 -0.19 2.37 -5.07
N PHE A 201 -1.26 2.50 -5.86
CA PHE A 201 -1.13 2.65 -7.29
C PHE A 201 -0.49 4.01 -7.67
N HIS A 202 -0.67 5.04 -6.85
CA HIS A 202 0.07 6.31 -6.93
C HIS A 202 0.78 6.59 -5.60
N ALA A 203 2.10 6.77 -5.65
CA ALA A 203 2.89 7.06 -4.45
C ALA A 203 3.01 8.57 -4.16
N ALA A 204 2.76 9.43 -5.15
CA ALA A 204 2.75 10.89 -5.02
C ALA A 204 1.96 11.50 -6.19
N GLY A 205 1.24 12.59 -5.97
CA GLY A 205 0.41 13.27 -6.97
C GLY A 205 -0.29 14.53 -6.43
N LEU A 206 -1.32 14.97 -7.14
CA LEU A 206 -2.20 16.09 -6.74
C LEU A 206 -2.89 15.75 -5.41
N TYR A 207 -2.43 16.34 -4.31
CA TYR A 207 -2.84 16.01 -2.92
C TYR A 207 -2.71 14.54 -2.49
N GLU A 208 -2.30 13.62 -3.37
CA GLU A 208 -2.19 12.19 -3.10
C GLU A 208 -0.79 11.82 -2.60
N GLY A 209 -0.73 11.09 -1.49
CA GLY A 209 0.50 10.53 -0.94
C GLY A 209 0.22 9.24 -0.17
N LEU A 210 1.26 8.43 0.01
CA LEU A 210 1.19 7.25 0.88
C LEU A 210 0.91 7.67 2.33
N PRO A 211 -0.02 7.02 3.04
CA PRO A 211 -0.32 7.35 4.43
C PRO A 211 0.90 7.10 5.33
N PHE A 212 1.04 7.89 6.41
CA PHE A 212 2.13 7.75 7.40
C PHE A 212 3.55 7.86 6.80
N CYS A 213 3.65 8.60 5.69
CA CYS A 213 4.88 8.85 4.95
C CYS A 213 5.02 10.35 4.63
N GLU A 214 4.49 11.23 5.47
CA GLU A 214 4.48 12.69 5.28
C GLU A 214 5.90 13.23 5.07
N ASP A 215 6.88 12.64 5.78
CA ASP A 215 8.28 12.98 5.64
C ASP A 215 8.84 12.77 4.23
N LEU A 216 8.25 11.87 3.42
CA LEU A 216 8.70 11.56 2.06
C LEU A 216 8.53 12.74 1.10
N TYR A 217 7.59 13.65 1.39
CA TYR A 217 7.12 14.64 0.43
C TYR A 217 7.53 16.06 0.76
N THR A 218 7.74 16.85 -0.30
CA THR A 218 7.62 18.30 -0.29
C THR A 218 6.38 18.68 -1.09
N PHE A 219 5.87 19.90 -0.88
CA PHE A 219 4.67 20.40 -1.53
C PHE A 219 5.04 21.47 -2.55
N GLU A 220 4.61 21.31 -3.79
CA GLU A 220 4.76 22.32 -4.84
C GLU A 220 3.47 23.14 -4.95
N GLU A 221 3.48 24.33 -4.32
CA GLU A 221 2.30 25.21 -4.18
C GLU A 221 1.67 25.67 -5.50
N ASN A 222 2.43 25.68 -6.60
CA ASN A 222 1.89 26.15 -7.90
C ASN A 222 0.97 25.12 -8.57
N ASP A 223 1.14 23.84 -8.25
CA ASP A 223 0.41 22.74 -8.90
C ASP A 223 -0.42 21.93 -7.91
N ASP A 224 -0.28 22.19 -6.60
CA ASP A 224 -0.89 21.41 -5.51
C ASP A 224 -0.43 19.94 -5.43
N TYR A 225 0.82 19.69 -5.82
CA TYR A 225 1.39 18.34 -5.86
C TYR A 225 2.24 18.01 -4.65
N LEU A 226 2.08 16.78 -4.16
CA LEU A 226 3.09 16.11 -3.34
C LEU A 226 4.17 15.53 -4.25
N ILE A 227 5.42 15.89 -3.96
CA ILE A 227 6.59 15.47 -4.71
C ILE A 227 7.58 14.83 -3.76
N ILE A 228 8.20 13.72 -4.18
CA ILE A 228 9.23 13.06 -3.39
C ILE A 228 10.42 14.01 -3.17
N LYS A 229 10.80 14.25 -1.91
CA LYS A 229 11.96 15.10 -1.57
C LYS A 229 13.24 14.58 -2.22
N GLU A 230 14.14 15.50 -2.53
CA GLU A 230 15.42 15.21 -3.18
C GLU A 230 16.27 14.20 -2.39
N GLU A 231 16.29 14.31 -1.06
CA GLU A 231 17.03 13.41 -0.17
C GLU A 231 16.59 11.94 -0.26
N PHE A 232 15.36 11.67 -0.71
CA PHE A 232 14.89 10.30 -0.90
C PHE A 232 15.12 9.77 -2.31
N LYS A 233 15.53 10.62 -3.28
CA LYS A 233 15.77 10.20 -4.66
C LYS A 233 16.81 9.09 -4.77
N GLU A 234 17.85 9.11 -3.95
CA GLU A 234 18.87 8.06 -3.91
C GLU A 234 18.34 6.68 -3.48
N PHE A 235 17.18 6.62 -2.81
CA PHE A 235 16.58 5.37 -2.35
C PHE A 235 15.61 4.75 -3.37
N GLY A 236 15.80 5.01 -4.67
CA GLY A 236 15.05 4.42 -5.77
C GLY A 236 13.96 5.34 -6.36
N TRP A 237 13.88 6.59 -5.93
CA TRP A 237 12.85 7.54 -6.37
C TRP A 237 13.34 8.51 -7.46
N GLN A 238 14.60 8.39 -7.90
CA GLN A 238 15.22 9.27 -8.89
C GLN A 238 14.47 9.35 -10.22
N ASP A 239 13.77 8.28 -10.61
CA ASP A 239 13.00 8.20 -11.86
C ASP A 239 11.48 8.27 -11.63
N TYR A 240 11.02 8.62 -10.42
CA TYR A 240 9.60 8.76 -10.09
C TYR A 240 9.15 10.24 -10.06
N PRO A 241 8.01 10.58 -10.70
CA PRO A 241 7.18 9.71 -11.55
C PRO A 241 7.83 9.44 -12.92
N LYS A 242 7.72 8.20 -13.41
CA LYS A 242 8.26 7.82 -14.73
C LYS A 242 7.48 8.49 -15.85
N ARG A 243 8.18 9.09 -16.82
CA ARG A 243 7.57 9.56 -18.08
C ARG A 243 7.12 8.37 -18.93
N ARG A 244 6.08 8.55 -19.77
CA ARG A 244 5.41 7.49 -20.58
C ARG A 244 6.35 6.64 -21.46
N GLY A 245 7.58 7.10 -21.76
CA GLY A 245 8.60 6.35 -22.53
C GLY A 245 9.76 5.77 -21.73
N GLN A 246 9.79 5.92 -20.40
CA GLN A 246 10.86 5.41 -19.51
C GLN A 246 10.42 4.19 -18.68
N LYS A 247 9.21 3.69 -18.98
CA LYS A 247 8.60 2.56 -18.29
C LYS A 247 9.22 1.26 -18.81
N THR A 248 9.42 0.30 -17.91
CA THR A 248 10.17 -0.94 -18.15
C THR A 248 9.37 -2.11 -17.63
N ASP A 249 9.27 -3.19 -18.41
CA ASP A 249 8.57 -4.43 -18.04
C ASP A 249 9.44 -5.33 -17.14
N TRP A 250 9.93 -4.78 -16.03
CA TRP A 250 10.90 -5.47 -15.15
C TRP A 250 10.38 -6.80 -14.58
N TRP A 251 9.06 -7.01 -14.59
CA TRP A 251 8.43 -8.25 -14.13
C TRP A 251 8.44 -9.35 -15.20
N LYS A 252 8.75 -9.04 -16.47
CA LYS A 252 8.90 -10.03 -17.55
C LYS A 252 10.31 -10.64 -17.61
N GLU A 253 11.27 -10.03 -16.92
CA GLU A 253 12.65 -10.50 -16.77
C GLU A 253 12.78 -11.69 -15.81
#